data_AF-A0A1B6LCZ8-F1
#
_entry.id   AF-A0A1B6LCZ8-F1
#
_cell.length_a   1.000
_cell.length_b   1.000
_cell.length_c   1.000
_cell.angle_alpha   90.00
_cell.angle_beta   90.00
_cell.angle_gamma   90.00
#
_symmetry.space_group_name_H-M   'P 1'
#
loop_
_entity.id
_entity.type
_entity.pdbx_description
1 polymer ?
#
loop_
_entity_poly.entity_id
_entity_poly.type
_entity_poly.pdbx_seq_one_letter_code
_entity_poly.pdbx_strand_id
1 'polypeptide(L)'
;EKFVFNNFNINSSFLGSQSDMSHLTLLEESFRAFCLKLSTSDCILKPIPDNSSFKIYVKTEGSILTNIYEDPAFEVFPWIAEDELVGKELHEIYPLLSLHTPNFYFETYVET
;
A
#
# COMPACT_ATOMS: atom_id res chain seq x y z
N GLU A 1 -3.02 -11.53 -9.06
CA GLU A 1 -3.38 -10.11 -8.86
C GLU A 1 -2.44 -9.50 -7.83
N LYS A 2 -2.03 -8.24 -8.05
CA LYS A 2 -1.21 -7.47 -7.13
C LYS A 2 -1.85 -6.12 -6.89
N PHE A 3 -2.31 -5.91 -5.65
CA PHE A 3 -2.85 -4.64 -5.19
C PHE A 3 -1.68 -3.74 -4.79
N VAL A 4 -1.48 -2.66 -5.55
CA VAL A 4 -0.38 -1.73 -5.34
C VAL A 4 -0.86 -0.51 -4.56
N PHE A 5 -0.08 -0.17 -3.54
CA PHE A 5 -0.27 0.95 -2.65
C PHE A 5 0.92 1.89 -2.84
N ASN A 6 0.81 2.83 -3.78
CA ASN A 6 1.92 3.68 -4.19
C ASN A 6 1.91 5.03 -3.46
N ASN A 7 3.10 5.59 -3.26
CA ASN A 7 3.32 6.91 -2.68
C ASN A 7 2.67 7.14 -1.30
N PHE A 8 2.47 6.07 -0.51
CA PHE A 8 1.87 6.16 0.82
C PHE A 8 2.79 6.95 1.76
N ASN A 9 2.60 8.27 1.81
CA ASN A 9 3.44 9.19 2.56
C ASN A 9 2.56 10.10 3.42
N ILE A 10 2.78 10.06 4.74
CA ILE A 10 2.15 10.92 5.72
C ILE A 10 3.15 11.99 6.11
N ASN A 11 2.79 13.26 5.95
CA ASN A 11 3.62 14.36 6.40
C ASN A 11 3.74 14.36 7.93
N SER A 12 4.86 13.86 8.46
CA SER A 12 5.10 13.65 9.89
C SER A 12 5.12 14.93 10.72
N SER A 13 5.39 16.09 10.09
CA SER A 13 5.34 17.40 10.74
C SER A 13 3.95 17.74 11.30
N PHE A 14 2.91 17.05 10.83
CA PHE A 14 1.52 17.27 11.22
C PHE A 14 1.09 16.54 12.50
N LEU A 15 1.72 15.41 12.86
CA LEU A 15 1.34 14.62 14.05
C LEU A 15 1.63 15.34 15.38
N GLY A 16 2.37 16.45 15.36
CA GLY A 16 2.72 17.25 16.54
C GLY A 16 1.79 18.43 16.82
N SER A 17 0.97 18.88 15.87
CA SER A 17 0.06 20.02 16.06
C SER A 17 -1.33 19.54 16.49
N GLN A 18 -1.58 19.51 17.80
CA GLN A 18 -2.85 19.13 18.42
C GLN A 18 -4.07 20.00 18.03
N SER A 19 -3.90 20.99 17.15
CA SER A 19 -4.91 22.00 16.82
C SER A 19 -5.81 21.67 15.63
N ASP A 20 -5.46 20.70 14.78
CA ASP A 20 -6.07 20.58 13.44
C ASP A 20 -6.81 19.24 13.21
N MET A 21 -7.79 18.96 14.08
CA MET A 21 -8.66 17.77 14.00
C MET A 21 -9.42 17.65 12.67
N SER A 22 -9.73 18.76 12.00
CA SER A 22 -10.45 18.78 10.71
C SER A 22 -9.73 18.00 9.61
N HIS A 23 -8.40 18.03 9.59
CA HIS A 23 -7.60 17.31 8.61
C HIS A 23 -7.58 15.80 8.87
N LEU A 24 -7.66 15.38 10.13
CA LEU A 24 -7.78 13.97 10.50
C LEU A 24 -9.16 13.42 10.10
N THR A 25 -10.23 14.20 10.28
CA THR A 25 -11.56 13.83 9.80
C THR A 25 -11.59 13.69 8.28
N LEU A 26 -11.00 14.65 7.55
CA LEU A 26 -10.89 14.55 6.08
C LEU A 26 -10.11 13.31 5.65
N LEU A 27 -9.04 12.96 6.37
CA LEU A 27 -8.26 11.76 6.11
C LEU A 27 -9.08 10.49 6.37
N GLU A 28 -9.84 10.43 7.45
CA GLU A 28 -10.75 9.31 7.76
C GLU A 28 -11.81 9.13 6.65
N GLU A 29 -12.45 10.23 6.23
CA GLU A 29 -13.43 10.21 5.14
C GLU A 29 -12.81 9.74 3.82
N SER A 30 -11.58 10.16 3.54
CA SER A 30 -10.82 9.72 2.37
C SER A 30 -10.51 8.21 2.42
N PHE A 31 -10.10 7.68 3.57
CA PHE A 31 -9.90 6.24 3.74
C PHE A 31 -11.20 5.45 3.63
N ARG A 32 -12.33 6.02 4.06
CA ARG A 32 -13.64 5.40 3.86
C ARG A 32 -13.98 5.23 2.39
N ALA A 33 -13.71 6.25 1.56
CA ALA A 33 -13.87 6.15 0.11
C ALA A 33 -12.96 5.08 -0.51
N PHE A 34 -11.72 4.96 -0.01
CA PHE A 34 -10.80 3.88 -0.41
C PHE A 34 -11.36 2.49 -0.09
N CYS A 35 -11.83 2.26 1.15
CA CYS A 35 -12.42 0.99 1.56
C CYS A 35 -13.64 0.62 0.70
N LEU A 36 -14.49 1.61 0.37
CA LEU A 36 -15.62 1.40 -0.53
C LEU A 36 -15.16 0.98 -1.92
N LYS A 37 -14.14 1.65 -2.48
CA LYS A 37 -13.62 1.29 -3.80
C LYS A 37 -13.03 -0.12 -3.83
N LEU A 38 -12.30 -0.50 -2.79
CA LEU A 38 -11.75 -1.85 -2.63
C LEU A 38 -12.86 -2.90 -2.53
N SER A 39 -13.93 -2.61 -1.78
CA SER A 39 -15.08 -3.52 -1.62
C SER A 39 -15.84 -3.80 -2.91
N THR A 40 -15.74 -2.92 -3.91
CA THR A 40 -16.37 -3.06 -5.23
C THR A 40 -15.37 -3.41 -6.33
N SER A 41 -14.13 -3.76 -5.98
CA SER A 41 -13.08 -4.05 -6.96
C SER A 41 -13.30 -5.36 -7.72
N ASP A 42 -14.06 -6.29 -7.13
CA ASP A 42 -14.49 -7.54 -7.75
C ASP A 42 -15.28 -7.32 -9.05
N CYS A 43 -15.99 -6.19 -9.19
CA CYS A 43 -16.76 -5.84 -10.38
C CYS A 43 -15.88 -5.53 -11.60
N ILE A 44 -14.61 -5.20 -11.40
CA ILE A 44 -13.65 -4.89 -12.47
C ILE A 44 -12.54 -5.94 -12.60
N LEU A 45 -12.47 -6.90 -11.68
CA LEU A 45 -11.47 -7.97 -11.65
C LEU A 45 -12.09 -9.32 -12.02
N LYS A 46 -11.24 -10.26 -12.42
CA LYS A 46 -11.69 -11.62 -12.73
C LYS A 46 -11.81 -12.43 -11.43
N PRO A 47 -12.68 -13.45 -11.36
CA PRO A 47 -12.74 -14.34 -10.22
C PRO A 47 -11.37 -14.97 -9.93
N ILE A 48 -10.99 -14.97 -8.65
CA ILE A 48 -9.72 -15.55 -8.19
C ILE A 48 -9.84 -17.09 -8.20
N PRO A 49 -8.81 -17.84 -8.66
CA PRO A 49 -8.83 -19.30 -8.63
C PRO A 49 -8.94 -19.88 -7.21
N ASP A 50 -9.53 -21.06 -7.11
CA ASP A 50 -9.56 -21.83 -5.86
C ASP A 50 -8.14 -22.10 -5.34
N ASN A 51 -8.00 -22.16 -4.02
CA ASN A 51 -6.71 -22.38 -3.31
C ASN A 51 -5.64 -21.30 -3.55
N SER A 52 -6.06 -20.07 -3.87
CA SER A 52 -5.15 -18.93 -3.92
C SER A 52 -4.61 -18.57 -2.53
N SER A 53 -3.38 -18.06 -2.49
CA SER A 53 -2.72 -17.52 -1.29
C SER A 53 -2.24 -16.09 -1.57
N PHE A 54 -1.77 -15.39 -0.53
CA PHE A 54 -1.27 -14.02 -0.68
C PHE A 54 0.12 -13.86 -0.08
N LYS A 55 0.84 -12.85 -0.57
CA LYS A 55 2.11 -12.36 -0.03
C LYS A 55 2.06 -10.83 0.01
N ILE A 56 2.84 -10.22 0.90
CA ILE A 56 2.97 -8.77 1.00
C ILE A 56 4.40 -8.40 0.61
N TYR A 57 4.53 -7.45 -0.32
CA TYR A 57 5.80 -6.89 -0.73
C TYR A 57 5.88 -5.44 -0.29
N VAL A 58 7.01 -5.04 0.27
CA VAL A 58 7.29 -3.66 0.65
C VAL A 58 8.43 -3.16 -0.21
N LYS A 59 8.16 -2.16 -1.05
CA LYS A 59 9.19 -1.51 -1.85
C LYS A 59 9.86 -0.42 -1.01
N THR A 60 11.13 -0.61 -0.67
CA THR A 60 11.93 0.36 0.08
C THR A 60 12.98 1.02 -0.81
N GLU A 61 13.35 2.25 -0.51
CA GLU A 61 14.53 2.88 -1.12
C GLU A 61 15.80 2.35 -0.45
N GLY A 62 16.72 1.78 -1.23
CA GLY A 62 18.11 1.51 -0.85
C GLY A 62 18.30 0.86 0.53
N SER A 63 19.08 1.48 1.40
CA SER A 63 19.76 0.90 2.57
C SER A 63 18.89 0.41 3.74
N ILE A 64 17.57 0.32 3.61
CA ILE A 64 16.67 -0.06 4.72
C ILE A 64 16.77 -1.56 5.05
N LEU A 65 17.03 -2.42 4.07
CA LEU A 65 17.09 -3.87 4.28
C LEU A 65 18.15 -4.28 5.32
N THR A 66 19.33 -3.65 5.30
CA THR A 66 20.40 -3.93 6.28
C THR A 66 19.94 -3.65 7.72
N ASN A 67 19.19 -2.56 7.93
CA ASN A 67 18.68 -2.20 9.24
C ASN A 67 17.59 -3.16 9.73
N ILE A 68 16.79 -3.74 8.83
CA ILE A 68 15.74 -4.71 9.18
C ILE A 68 16.35 -6.05 9.62
N TYR A 69 17.43 -6.49 8.98
CA TYR A 69 18.10 -7.75 9.36
C TYR A 69 18.79 -7.70 10.72
N GLU A 70 19.20 -6.51 11.16
CA GLU A 70 19.92 -6.31 12.43
C GLU A 70 18.99 -5.96 13.59
N ASP A 71 17.71 -5.67 13.34
CA ASP A 71 16.75 -5.27 14.37
C ASP A 71 16.10 -6.51 15.04
N PRO A 72 16.30 -6.70 16.37
CA PRO A 72 15.74 -7.83 17.12
C PRO A 72 14.21 -7.97 17.03
N ALA A 73 13.49 -6.89 16.70
CA ALA A 73 12.04 -6.93 16.53
C ALA A 73 11.59 -7.83 15.36
N PHE A 74 12.47 -8.10 14.40
CA PHE A 74 12.16 -8.92 13.23
C PHE A 74 12.72 -10.35 13.28
N GLU A 75 13.34 -10.78 14.39
CA GLU A 75 13.89 -12.15 14.50
C GLU A 75 12.81 -13.25 14.41
N VAL A 76 11.61 -13.00 14.96
CA VAL A 76 10.51 -13.98 14.97
C VAL A 76 9.74 -14.01 13.64
N PHE A 77 9.81 -12.93 12.85
CA PHE A 77 9.16 -12.81 11.55
C PHE A 77 10.07 -12.02 10.58
N PRO A 78 11.10 -12.70 10.02
CA PRO A 78 12.13 -12.02 9.23
C PRO A 78 11.61 -11.62 7.86
N TRP A 79 12.04 -10.44 7.40
CA TRP A 79 11.89 -10.05 6.01
C TRP A 79 12.97 -10.70 5.16
N ILE A 80 12.62 -11.09 3.94
CA ILE A 80 13.56 -11.62 2.96
C ILE A 80 13.60 -10.69 1.75
N ALA A 81 14.78 -10.46 1.21
CA ALA A 81 14.94 -9.74 -0.04
C ALA A 81 14.47 -10.62 -1.19
N GLU A 82 13.62 -10.07 -2.06
CA GLU A 82 13.17 -10.73 -3.28
C GLU A 82 13.93 -10.09 -4.45
N ASP A 83 15.01 -10.74 -4.89
CA ASP A 83 15.90 -10.25 -5.96
C ASP A 83 15.27 -10.40 -7.36
N GLU A 84 14.19 -11.16 -7.47
CA GLU A 84 13.50 -11.45 -8.72
C GLU A 84 12.01 -11.05 -8.65
N LEU A 85 11.70 -9.79 -8.94
CA LEU A 85 10.44 -9.48 -9.63
C LEU A 85 10.58 -9.91 -11.11
N VAL A 86 10.97 -11.17 -11.34
CA VAL A 86 11.16 -11.73 -12.68
C VAL A 86 9.81 -12.16 -13.21
N GLY A 87 9.28 -11.29 -14.06
CA GLY A 87 8.15 -11.56 -14.94
C GLY A 87 7.88 -10.31 -15.75
N LYS A 88 8.46 -10.19 -16.94
CA LYS A 88 7.98 -9.28 -17.99
C LYS A 88 6.62 -9.80 -18.51
N GLU A 89 5.65 -9.98 -17.62
CA GLU A 89 4.28 -10.17 -18.04
C GLU A 89 3.69 -8.78 -18.30
N LEU A 90 2.96 -8.66 -19.41
CA LEU A 90 2.18 -7.47 -19.69
C LEU A 90 1.05 -7.44 -18.66
N HIS A 91 1.30 -6.76 -17.54
CA HIS A 91 0.28 -6.55 -16.51
C HIS A 91 -0.73 -5.52 -17.00
N GLU A 92 -2.01 -5.89 -17.00
CA GLU A 92 -3.08 -4.90 -17.15
C GLU A 92 -3.18 -4.11 -15.83
N ILE A 93 -3.16 -2.78 -15.93
CA ILE A 93 -3.24 -1.88 -14.77
C ILE A 93 -4.65 -1.33 -14.65
N TYR A 94 -5.30 -1.64 -13.54
CA TYR A 94 -6.63 -1.15 -13.19
C TYR A 94 -6.53 -0.11 -12.06
N PRO A 95 -6.64 1.19 -12.35
CA PRO A 95 -6.61 2.22 -11.31
C PRO A 95 -7.85 2.10 -10.42
N LEU A 96 -7.64 2.13 -9.11
CA LEU A 96 -8.72 2.09 -8.12
C LEU A 96 -9.07 3.49 -7.65
N LEU A 97 -8.12 4.19 -7.02
CA LEU A 97 -8.35 5.47 -6.39
C LEU A 97 -7.03 6.22 -6.18
N SER A 98 -7.07 7.54 -6.30
CA SER A 98 -6.03 8.44 -5.81
C SER A 98 -6.62 9.31 -4.72
N LEU A 99 -5.96 9.33 -3.56
CA LEU A 99 -6.28 10.20 -2.44
C LEU A 99 -5.27 11.34 -2.38
N HIS A 100 -5.79 12.56 -2.29
CA HIS A 100 -4.98 13.75 -2.16
C HIS A 100 -5.59 14.66 -1.11
N THR A 101 -4.98 14.67 0.06
CA THR A 101 -5.27 15.61 1.14
C THR A 101 -4.03 16.46 1.39
N PRO A 102 -4.13 17.59 2.11
CA PRO A 102 -2.96 18.44 2.37
C PRO A 102 -1.74 17.73 2.98
N ASN A 103 -1.97 16.64 3.73
CA ASN A 103 -0.93 15.97 4.52
C ASN A 103 -0.73 14.50 4.16
N PHE A 104 -1.49 13.99 3.19
CA PHE A 104 -1.45 12.60 2.78
C PHE A 104 -1.78 12.49 1.30
N TYR A 105 -0.88 11.86 0.57
CA TYR A 105 -1.05 11.49 -0.81
C TYR A 105 -0.87 9.99 -0.93
N PHE A 106 -1.68 9.36 -1.77
CA PHE A 106 -1.69 7.92 -1.96
C PHE A 106 -2.40 7.57 -3.26
N GLU A 107 -1.85 6.60 -3.98
CA GLU A 107 -2.46 6.07 -5.20
C GLU A 107 -2.54 4.54 -5.12
N THR A 108 -3.65 4.00 -5.59
CA THR A 108 -3.84 2.56 -5.63
C THR A 108 -4.37 2.07 -6.96
N TYR A 109 -3.85 0.92 -7.37
CA TYR A 109 -4.20 0.23 -8.59
C TYR A 109 -3.96 -1.27 -8.44
N VAL A 110 -4.55 -2.06 -9.34
CA VAL A 110 -4.36 -3.52 -9.39
C VAL A 110 -3.60 -3.87 -10.65
N GLU A 111 -2.55 -4.66 -10.51
CA GLU A 111 -1.85 -5.33 -11.62
C GLU A 111 -2.41 -6.75 -11.74
N THR A 112 -2.96 -7.11 -12.90
CA THR A 112 -3.46 -8.47 -13.21
C THR A 112 -2.61 -9.15 -14.26
#